data_AF-A0A3D5YFC6-F1
#
_entry.id   AF-A0A3D5YFC6-F1
#
_cell.length_a   1.000
_cell.length_b   1.000
_cell.length_c   1.000
_cell.angle_alpha   90.00
_cell.angle_beta   90.00
_cell.angle_gamma   90.00
#
_symmetry.space_group_name_H-M   'P 1'
#
loop_
_entity.id
_entity.type
_entity.pdbx_description
1 polymer ?
#
loop_
_entity_poly.entity_id
_entity_poly.type
_entity_poly.pdbx_seq_one_letter_code
_entity_poly.pdbx_strand_id
1 'polypeptide(L)'
;MLLFTDHGVFYEFIPLQEYGKENPTVLTLDQVEVDKEYVILITNTSGLRRYILGDTIKFTTLNPWRIKITGRTKYYIDVVGECVTSDYSDRALVAACNKTQVHATDYMVAPIMYE
;
A
#
# COMPACT_ATOMS: atom_id res chain seq x y z
N MET A 1 10.22 -12.14 -0.28
CA MET A 1 9.41 -12.63 0.86
C MET A 1 8.60 -13.85 0.39
N LEU A 2 8.37 -14.84 1.26
CA LEU A 2 7.55 -16.02 0.94
C LEU A 2 6.08 -15.70 1.27
N LEU A 3 5.14 -16.09 0.40
CA LEU A 3 3.71 -15.95 0.65
C LEU A 3 3.17 -17.21 1.33
N PHE A 4 2.52 -17.06 2.47
CA PHE A 4 2.02 -18.16 3.30
C PHE A 4 0.55 -18.46 2.99
N THR A 5 0.29 -19.45 2.14
CA THR A 5 -1.08 -19.82 1.72
C THR A 5 -1.82 -20.73 2.70
N ASP A 6 -1.12 -21.39 3.62
CA ASP A 6 -1.66 -22.53 4.37
C ASP A 6 -2.16 -22.15 5.79
N HIS A 7 -2.37 -20.87 6.06
CA HIS A 7 -2.68 -20.34 7.41
C HIS A 7 -4.11 -19.79 7.56
N GLY A 8 -5.07 -20.27 6.76
CA GLY A 8 -6.45 -19.79 6.83
C GLY A 8 -6.64 -18.35 6.31
N VAL A 9 -5.73 -17.93 5.42
CA VAL A 9 -5.78 -16.63 4.74
C VAL A 9 -5.95 -16.89 3.25
N PHE A 10 -6.99 -16.30 2.66
CA PHE A 10 -7.24 -16.31 1.24
C PHE A 10 -6.75 -15.00 0.62
N TYR A 11 -5.91 -15.12 -0.41
CA TYR A 11 -5.32 -13.99 -1.11
C TYR A 11 -5.96 -13.83 -2.49
N GLU A 12 -6.35 -12.61 -2.79
CA GLU A 12 -6.82 -12.17 -4.11
C GLU A 12 -5.92 -11.03 -4.59
N PHE A 13 -5.79 -10.88 -5.91
CA PHE A 13 -4.87 -9.93 -6.52
C PHE A 13 -5.59 -9.09 -7.57
N ILE A 14 -5.49 -7.77 -7.48
CA ILE A 14 -5.95 -6.85 -8.53
C ILE A 14 -4.73 -6.35 -9.30
N PRO A 15 -4.65 -6.52 -10.64
CA PRO A 15 -3.59 -5.90 -11.43
C PRO A 15 -3.56 -4.39 -11.19
N LEU A 16 -2.38 -3.81 -11.01
CA LEU A 16 -2.27 -2.39 -10.69
C LEU A 16 -2.95 -1.48 -11.75
N GLN A 17 -2.98 -1.90 -13.02
CA GLN A 17 -3.64 -1.18 -14.10
C GLN A 17 -5.18 -1.17 -14.02
N GLU A 18 -5.76 -2.13 -13.29
CA GLU A 18 -7.19 -2.24 -13.05
C GLU A 18 -7.61 -1.57 -11.74
N TYR A 19 -6.65 -1.22 -10.89
CA TYR A 19 -6.91 -0.60 -9.59
C TYR A 19 -7.54 0.79 -9.75
N GLY A 20 -8.72 0.99 -9.16
CA GLY A 20 -9.50 2.24 -9.23
C GLY A 20 -10.64 2.23 -10.27
N LYS A 21 -10.81 1.16 -11.06
CA LYS A 21 -11.99 0.99 -11.93
C LYS A 21 -13.21 0.52 -11.13
N GLU A 22 -14.42 0.77 -11.64
CA GLU A 22 -15.68 0.35 -10.98
C GLU A 22 -15.79 -1.17 -10.80
N ASN A 23 -15.32 -1.95 -11.77
CA ASN A 23 -15.32 -3.41 -11.71
C ASN A 23 -13.93 -3.95 -12.09
N PRO A 24 -12.96 -3.95 -11.17
CA PRO A 24 -11.62 -4.42 -11.46
C PRO A 24 -11.61 -5.93 -11.63
N THR A 25 -10.74 -6.41 -12.52
CA THR A 25 -10.47 -7.85 -12.62
C THR A 25 -9.75 -8.31 -11.36
N VAL A 26 -10.32 -9.30 -10.68
CA VAL A 26 -9.72 -9.91 -9.49
C VAL A 26 -9.21 -11.29 -9.86
N LEU A 27 -7.93 -11.50 -9.62
CA LEU A 27 -7.20 -12.71 -9.93
C LEU A 27 -6.96 -13.52 -8.67
N THR A 28 -6.98 -14.82 -8.84
CA THR A 28 -6.59 -15.81 -7.84
C THR A 28 -5.11 -16.18 -7.99
N LEU A 29 -4.58 -16.92 -7.02
CA LEU A 29 -3.16 -17.24 -6.93
C LEU A 29 -2.62 -17.98 -8.17
N ASP A 30 -3.45 -18.78 -8.83
CA ASP A 30 -3.13 -19.51 -10.06
C ASP A 30 -3.12 -18.65 -11.33
N GLN A 31 -3.71 -17.45 -11.26
CA GLN A 31 -3.85 -16.54 -12.38
C GLN A 31 -2.79 -15.42 -12.38
N VAL A 32 -1.90 -15.40 -11.39
CA VAL A 32 -0.85 -14.38 -11.28
C VAL A 32 0.36 -14.72 -12.14
N GLU A 33 0.92 -13.70 -12.75
CA GLU A 33 2.15 -13.78 -13.54
C GLU A 33 3.34 -13.19 -12.81
N VAL A 34 4.52 -13.78 -13.05
CA VAL A 34 5.80 -13.22 -12.64
C VAL A 34 5.98 -11.86 -13.31
N ASP A 35 6.66 -10.97 -12.60
CA ASP A 35 7.02 -9.65 -13.08
C ASP A 35 5.88 -8.62 -13.29
N LYS A 36 4.63 -8.97 -12.97
CA LYS A 36 3.51 -8.03 -12.95
C LYS A 36 3.22 -7.48 -11.55
N GLU A 37 2.71 -6.26 -11.49
CA GLU A 37 2.35 -5.58 -10.23
C GLU A 37 0.88 -5.76 -9.88
N TYR A 38 0.64 -6.07 -8.61
CA TYR A 38 -0.69 -6.35 -8.08
C TYR A 38 -0.92 -5.67 -6.74
N VAL A 39 -2.17 -5.29 -6.48
CA VAL A 39 -2.67 -4.91 -5.17
C VAL A 39 -3.23 -6.15 -4.49
N ILE A 40 -2.86 -6.37 -3.23
CA ILE A 40 -3.32 -7.54 -2.44
C ILE A 40 -4.66 -7.24 -1.77
N LEU A 41 -5.58 -8.19 -1.88
CA LEU A 41 -6.75 -8.29 -1.02
C LEU A 41 -6.66 -9.53 -0.16
N ILE A 42 -7.10 -9.39 1.08
CA ILE A 42 -7.04 -10.44 2.08
C ILE A 42 -8.44 -10.74 2.60
N THR A 43 -8.74 -12.04 2.64
CA THR A 43 -9.87 -12.59 3.40
C THR A 43 -9.32 -13.56 4.44
N ASN A 44 -9.69 -13.41 5.71
CA ASN A 44 -9.22 -14.29 6.78
C ASN A 44 -10.36 -14.74 7.71
N THR A 45 -10.07 -15.72 8.55
CA THR A 45 -11.01 -16.27 9.54
C THR A 45 -11.35 -15.30 10.67
N SER A 46 -10.55 -14.25 10.87
CA SER A 46 -10.78 -13.20 11.87
C SER A 46 -11.78 -12.11 11.43
N GLY A 47 -12.41 -12.27 10.26
CA GLY A 47 -13.46 -11.38 9.78
C GLY A 47 -13.02 -10.33 8.74
N LEU A 48 -11.75 -10.33 8.30
CA LEU A 48 -11.38 -9.56 7.11
C LEU A 48 -11.98 -10.22 5.88
N ARG A 49 -12.65 -9.43 5.04
CA ARG A 49 -13.27 -9.90 3.80
C ARG A 49 -12.93 -8.94 2.67
N ARG A 50 -12.22 -9.43 1.65
CA ARG A 50 -11.73 -8.66 0.50
C ARG A 50 -11.11 -7.32 0.94
N TYR A 51 -10.35 -7.35 2.05
CA TYR A 51 -9.74 -6.16 2.62
C TYR A 51 -8.51 -5.79 1.79
N ILE A 52 -8.48 -4.56 1.27
CA ILE A 52 -7.35 -4.04 0.50
C ILE A 52 -6.23 -3.71 1.48
N LEU A 53 -5.11 -4.43 1.40
CA LEU A 53 -3.97 -4.20 2.30
C LEU A 53 -3.32 -2.84 2.04
N GLY A 54 -3.34 -2.41 0.78
CA GLY A 54 -2.75 -1.15 0.33
C GLY A 54 -1.29 -1.26 -0.12
N ASP A 55 -0.70 -2.46 -0.10
CA ASP A 55 0.62 -2.74 -0.66
C ASP A 55 0.52 -3.11 -2.15
N THR A 56 1.51 -2.66 -2.91
CA THR A 56 1.74 -3.13 -4.28
C THR A 56 2.85 -4.16 -4.25
N ILE A 57 2.59 -5.33 -4.82
CA ILE A 57 3.53 -6.44 -4.86
C ILE A 57 3.79 -6.93 -6.27
N LYS A 58 4.91 -7.63 -6.40
CA LYS A 58 5.36 -8.27 -7.64
C LYS A 58 5.82 -9.68 -7.33
N PHE A 59 5.34 -10.67 -8.09
CA PHE A 59 5.78 -12.05 -7.94
C PHE A 59 7.18 -12.22 -8.56
N THR A 60 8.09 -12.83 -7.81
CA THR A 60 9.44 -13.21 -8.29
C THR A 60 9.49 -14.68 -8.70
N THR A 61 8.66 -15.53 -8.08
CA THR A 61 8.58 -16.96 -8.37
C THR A 61 7.18 -17.46 -8.03
N LEU A 62 6.62 -18.34 -8.86
CA LEU A 62 5.28 -18.92 -8.64
C LEU A 62 5.33 -20.24 -7.85
N ASN A 63 6.47 -20.94 -7.83
CA ASN A 63 6.64 -22.14 -7.01
C ASN A 63 8.08 -22.23 -6.46
N PRO A 64 8.31 -21.98 -5.16
CA PRO A 64 7.35 -21.51 -4.16
C PRO A 64 6.93 -20.05 -4.42
N TRP A 65 5.72 -19.68 -4.00
CA TRP A 65 5.17 -18.32 -4.16
C TRP A 65 6.02 -17.29 -3.42
N ARG A 66 6.81 -16.52 -4.17
CA ARG A 66 7.67 -15.45 -3.64
C ARG A 66 7.23 -14.12 -4.19
N ILE A 67 7.07 -13.16 -3.28
CA ILE A 67 6.65 -11.80 -3.58
C ILE A 67 7.72 -10.80 -3.13
N LYS A 68 7.79 -9.70 -3.87
CA LYS A 68 8.56 -8.50 -3.54
C LYS A 68 7.58 -7.34 -3.43
N ILE A 69 7.66 -6.59 -2.34
CA ILE A 69 6.89 -5.35 -2.17
C ILE A 69 7.54 -4.29 -3.07
N THR A 70 6.81 -3.73 -4.02
CA THR A 70 7.30 -2.69 -4.93
C THR A 70 6.91 -1.30 -4.48
N GLY A 71 5.84 -1.17 -3.71
CA GLY A 71 5.42 0.10 -3.12
C GLY A 71 4.14 -0.03 -2.30
N ARG A 72 3.51 1.12 -2.03
CA ARG A 72 2.17 1.20 -1.45
C ARG A 72 1.28 2.10 -2.30
N THR A 73 -0.01 1.80 -2.27
CA THR A 73 -1.07 2.57 -2.93
C THR A 73 -1.38 3.90 -2.23
N LYS A 74 -0.91 4.09 -0.99
CA LYS A 74 -0.99 5.37 -0.26
C LYS A 74 0.40 5.91 0.01
N TYR A 75 0.55 7.23 -0.10
CA TYR A 75 1.78 7.96 0.22
C TYR A 75 1.89 8.14 1.73
N TYR A 76 2.98 7.65 2.31
CA TYR A 76 3.37 7.92 3.69
C TYR A 76 4.90 8.02 3.79
N ILE A 77 5.37 8.81 4.75
CA ILE A 77 6.77 8.94 5.13
C ILE A 77 6.97 8.08 6.39
N ASP A 78 8.00 7.23 6.39
CA ASP A 78 8.38 6.40 7.52
C ASP A 78 9.92 6.36 7.64
N VAL A 79 10.40 6.58 8.87
CA VAL A 79 11.84 6.72 9.22
C VAL A 79 12.22 5.75 10.33
N VAL A 80 11.40 5.68 11.38
CA VAL A 80 11.64 4.89 12.60
C VAL A 80 10.42 4.03 13.00
N GLY A 81 9.50 3.77 12.07
CA GLY A 81 8.25 3.03 12.31
C GLY A 81 7.03 3.92 12.56
N GLU A 82 7.20 5.24 12.50
CA GLU A 82 6.09 6.20 12.51
C GLU A 82 5.62 6.46 11.08
N CYS A 83 4.40 6.05 10.76
CA CYS A 83 3.80 6.27 9.45
C CYS A 83 3.08 7.63 9.39
N VAL A 84 3.68 8.63 8.73
CA VAL A 84 3.04 9.94 8.48
C VAL A 84 2.41 9.94 7.09
N THR A 85 1.08 9.93 7.01
CA THR A 85 0.36 10.06 5.73
C THR A 85 0.26 11.53 5.30
N SER A 86 0.07 11.77 3.99
CA SER A 86 -0.08 13.13 3.44
C SER A 86 -1.17 13.95 4.16
N ASP A 87 -2.29 13.33 4.55
CA ASP A 87 -3.37 13.99 5.30
C ASP A 87 -2.89 14.64 6.61
N TYR A 88 -1.97 13.98 7.35
CA TYR A 88 -1.43 14.56 8.58
C TYR A 88 -0.53 15.75 8.29
N SER A 89 0.27 15.66 7.22
CA SER A 89 1.11 16.77 6.76
C SER A 89 0.27 17.98 6.32
N ASP A 90 -0.79 17.75 5.54
CA ASP A 90 -1.72 18.80 5.10
C ASP A 90 -2.39 19.48 6.29
N ARG A 91 -2.92 18.70 7.24
CA ARG A 91 -3.56 19.23 8.45
C ARG A 91 -2.58 20.01 9.33
N ALA A 92 -1.35 19.53 9.46
CA ALA A 92 -0.30 20.22 10.21
C ALA A 92 0.07 21.56 9.56
N LEU A 93 0.20 21.59 8.23
CA LEU A 93 0.46 22.82 7.47
C LEU A 93 -0.66 23.83 7.66
N VAL A 94 -1.91 23.42 7.47
CA VAL A 94 -3.10 24.28 7.66
C VAL A 94 -3.15 24.81 9.10
N ALA A 95 -2.89 23.96 10.10
CA ALA A 95 -2.87 24.38 11.49
C ALA A 95 -1.75 25.40 11.79
N ALA A 96 -0.57 25.25 11.17
CA ALA A 96 0.53 26.20 11.29
C ALA A 96 0.20 27.54 10.62
N CYS A 97 -0.32 27.51 9.38
CA CYS A 97 -0.78 28.68 8.64
C CYS A 97 -1.83 29.49 9.42
N ASN A 98 -2.81 28.82 10.03
CA ASN A 98 -3.83 29.47 10.85
C ASN A 98 -3.25 30.15 12.09
N LYS A 99 -2.23 29.57 12.72
CA LYS A 99 -1.55 30.16 13.89
C LYS A 99 -0.66 31.34 13.53
N THR A 100 0.00 31.30 12.38
CA THR A 100 0.95 32.33 11.95
C THR A 100 0.32 33.41 11.06
N GLN A 101 -0.94 33.25 10.64
CA GLN A 101 -1.63 34.12 9.70
C GLN A 101 -0.90 34.23 8.35
N VAL A 102 -0.29 33.12 7.91
CA VAL A 102 0.47 33.01 6.65
C VAL A 102 -0.23 32.03 5.71
N HIS A 103 -0.22 32.33 4.41
CA HIS A 103 -0.72 31.43 3.37
C HIS A 103 0.45 30.69 2.70
N ALA A 104 0.44 29.37 2.71
CA ALA A 104 1.40 28.54 1.99
C ALA A 104 0.90 28.29 0.55
N THR A 105 1.76 28.51 -0.45
CA THR A 105 1.42 28.23 -1.86
C THR A 105 1.78 26.81 -2.25
N ASP A 106 2.97 26.36 -1.86
CA ASP A 106 3.50 25.03 -2.12
C ASP A 106 4.33 24.58 -0.92
N TYR A 107 4.40 23.26 -0.70
CA TYR A 107 5.21 22.68 0.35
C TYR A 107 5.75 21.31 -0.04
N MET A 108 6.87 20.92 0.57
CA MET A 108 7.46 19.60 0.44
C MET A 108 7.81 19.08 1.83
N VAL A 109 7.52 17.81 2.08
CA VAL A 109 7.87 17.13 3.33
C VAL A 109 8.83 16.01 2.98
N ALA A 110 9.95 15.96 3.69
CA ALA A 110 10.93 14.91 3.57
C ALA A 110 11.37 14.46 4.97
N PRO A 111 11.67 13.17 5.15
CA PRO A 111 12.25 12.68 6.39
C PRO A 111 13.67 13.23 6.58
N ILE A 112 14.02 13.56 7.82
CA ILE A 112 15.39 13.85 8.23
C ILE A 112 15.87 12.71 9.13
N MET A 113 17.01 12.11 8.76
CA MET A 113 17.73 11.18 9.63
C MET A 113 18.70 12.01 10.48
N TYR A 114 18.63 11.89 11.80
CA TYR A 114 19.66 12.42 12.69
C TYR A 114 20.75 11.37 12.85
N GLU A 115 22.00 11.71 12.53
CA GLU A 115 23.20 10.90 12.80
C GLU A 115 23.63 10.97 14.27
#